data_AF-A0AAD5NRJ1-F1
#
_entry.id   AF-A0AAD5NRJ1-F1
#
_cell.length_a   1.000
_cell.length_b   1.000
_cell.length_c   1.000
_cell.angle_alpha   90.00
_cell.angle_beta   90.00
_cell.angle_gamma   90.00
#
_symmetry.space_group_name_H-M   'P 1'
#
loop_
_entity.id
_entity.type
_entity.pdbx_description
1 polymer ?
#
loop_
_entity_poly.entity_id
_entity_poly.type
_entity_poly.pdbx_seq_one_letter_code
_entity_poly.pdbx_strand_id
1 'polypeptide(L)'
;MVQQGRGSAMLATVLVSLLVVQLEVAQAATYTVGGAGGWTFNVVGWTKGKQFKAGDVLVFNYNPAIHNVVAVNNAGYKACLTPKGAKVYKTGKDQIKLSKGSNFFICNFSGHYDGFDLGLGNGVGGDAVGFDGDRGRCRHRLGSSLAGDGTISEKA
;
A
#
# COMPACT_ATOMS: atom_id res chain seq x y z
N MET A 1 55.90 4.82 -32.46
CA MET A 1 55.12 5.97 -31.94
C MET A 1 53.69 5.50 -31.73
N VAL A 2 53.26 5.37 -30.47
CA VAL A 2 51.92 4.88 -30.10
C VAL A 2 50.94 6.04 -30.20
N GLN A 3 50.05 5.99 -31.19
CA GLN A 3 48.92 6.92 -31.31
C GLN A 3 47.63 6.14 -31.01
N GLN A 4 47.54 5.60 -29.80
CA GLN A 4 46.33 4.96 -29.26
C GLN A 4 46.15 5.47 -27.83
N GLY A 5 45.08 6.21 -27.58
CA GLY A 5 44.77 6.66 -26.22
C GLY A 5 43.69 7.74 -26.16
N ARG A 6 43.57 8.61 -27.17
CA ARG A 6 42.63 9.74 -27.13
C ARG A 6 41.19 9.34 -27.47
N GLY A 7 40.99 8.48 -28.47
CA GLY A 7 39.65 8.01 -28.85
C GLY A 7 39.04 7.04 -27.83
N SER A 8 39.87 6.15 -27.26
CA SER A 8 39.43 5.20 -26.23
C SER A 8 39.11 5.90 -24.90
N ALA A 9 39.89 6.91 -24.50
CA ALA A 9 39.58 7.72 -23.33
C ALA A 9 38.28 8.52 -23.50
N MET A 10 38.04 9.12 -24.68
CA MET A 10 36.79 9.83 -24.97
C MET A 10 35.57 8.90 -24.94
N LEU A 11 35.67 7.72 -25.56
CA LEU A 11 34.61 6.71 -25.54
C LEU A 11 34.34 6.20 -24.11
N ALA A 12 35.39 5.96 -23.33
CA ALA A 12 35.27 5.55 -21.93
C ALA A 12 34.61 6.65 -21.09
N THR A 13 34.96 7.92 -21.27
CA THR A 13 34.31 9.03 -20.55
C THR A 13 32.84 9.19 -20.94
N VAL A 14 32.47 9.00 -22.21
CA VAL A 14 31.07 9.08 -22.66
C VAL A 14 30.26 7.90 -22.12
N LEU A 15 30.82 6.68 -22.13
CA LEU A 15 30.17 5.50 -21.55
C LEU A 15 29.97 5.63 -20.04
N VAL A 16 30.97 6.10 -19.32
CA VAL A 16 30.88 6.35 -17.87
C VAL A 16 29.86 7.44 -17.56
N SER A 17 29.84 8.54 -18.32
CA SER A 17 28.83 9.59 -18.12
C SER A 17 27.41 9.12 -18.47
N LEU A 18 27.23 8.27 -19.50
CA LEU A 18 25.95 7.61 -19.76
C LEU A 18 25.51 6.71 -18.61
N LEU A 19 26.43 5.93 -18.03
CA LEU A 19 26.13 5.06 -16.87
C LEU A 19 25.77 5.87 -15.61
N VAL A 20 26.39 7.03 -15.42
CA VAL A 20 26.10 7.94 -14.28
C VAL A 20 24.75 8.64 -14.43
N VAL A 21 24.30 8.94 -15.66
CA VAL A 21 22.97 9.54 -15.90
C VAL A 21 21.83 8.56 -15.63
N GLN A 22 22.09 7.25 -15.71
CA GLN A 22 21.09 6.19 -15.42
C GLN A 22 20.98 5.86 -13.91
N LEU A 23 21.81 6.46 -13.06
CA LEU A 23 21.69 6.33 -11.61
C LEU A 23 20.54 7.21 -11.13
N GLU A 24 19.31 6.70 -11.21
CA GLU A 24 18.20 7.27 -10.46
C GLU A 24 18.54 7.16 -8.97
N VAL A 25 18.74 8.31 -8.31
CA VAL A 25 18.85 8.38 -6.85
C VAL A 25 17.51 7.93 -6.27
N ALA A 26 17.45 6.68 -5.81
CA ALA A 26 16.25 6.09 -5.22
C ALA A 26 16.00 6.66 -3.83
N GLN A 27 15.43 7.87 -3.76
CA GLN A 27 14.94 8.44 -2.52
C GLN A 27 13.52 7.91 -2.24
N ALA A 28 13.31 7.38 -1.04
CA ALA A 28 11.99 6.99 -0.57
C ALA A 28 11.08 8.22 -0.43
N ALA A 29 9.93 8.21 -1.11
CA ALA A 29 8.93 9.25 -1.03
C ALA A 29 8.04 9.08 0.20
N THR A 30 7.40 10.16 0.64
CA THR A 30 6.45 10.15 1.75
C THR A 30 5.10 10.69 1.30
N TYR A 31 4.03 9.95 1.57
CA TYR A 31 2.67 10.27 1.13
C TYR A 31 1.73 10.36 2.33
N THR A 32 1.06 11.50 2.50
CA THR A 32 0.00 11.64 3.50
C THR A 32 -1.32 11.10 2.94
N VAL A 33 -1.82 10.01 3.53
CA VAL A 33 -3.05 9.33 3.11
C VAL A 33 -4.25 10.27 3.29
N GLY A 34 -5.07 10.42 2.25
CA GLY A 34 -6.21 11.35 2.21
C GLY A 34 -5.85 12.84 2.17
N GLY A 35 -4.56 13.20 2.13
CA GLY A 35 -4.11 14.59 2.11
C GLY A 35 -4.55 15.34 3.37
N ALA A 36 -5.14 16.53 3.21
CA ALA A 36 -5.62 17.35 4.33
C ALA A 36 -6.78 16.70 5.10
N GLY A 37 -7.55 15.80 4.45
CA GLY A 37 -8.65 15.07 5.10
C GLY A 37 -8.18 13.92 5.99
N GLY A 38 -6.93 13.47 5.84
CA GLY A 38 -6.35 12.39 6.61
C GLY A 38 -6.95 11.00 6.30
N TRP A 39 -6.66 10.06 7.20
CA TRP A 39 -7.19 8.71 7.16
C TRP A 39 -8.64 8.73 7.68
N THR A 40 -9.58 8.72 6.74
CA THR A 40 -11.03 8.83 6.97
C THR A 40 -11.80 7.88 6.04
N PHE A 41 -13.12 7.87 6.14
CA PHE A 41 -13.99 7.14 5.23
C PHE A 41 -13.82 7.61 3.79
N ASN A 42 -13.79 6.65 2.87
CA ASN A 42 -13.82 6.84 1.42
C ASN A 42 -12.69 7.77 0.94
N VAL A 43 -11.43 7.41 1.24
CA VAL A 43 -10.22 8.02 0.63
C VAL A 43 -10.06 7.72 -0.87
N VAL A 44 -11.19 7.48 -1.56
CA VAL A 44 -11.28 7.18 -2.98
C VAL A 44 -10.74 8.35 -3.79
N GLY A 45 -9.97 8.05 -4.81
CA GLY A 45 -9.32 9.00 -5.70
C GLY A 45 -8.02 9.56 -5.13
N TRP A 46 -7.71 9.36 -3.84
CA TRP A 46 -6.45 9.86 -3.26
C TRP A 46 -5.24 9.25 -3.96
N THR A 47 -5.36 8.02 -4.46
CA THR A 47 -4.26 7.34 -5.15
C THR A 47 -4.08 7.79 -6.60
N LYS A 48 -5.04 8.54 -7.17
CA LYS A 48 -5.04 8.94 -8.57
C LYS A 48 -3.79 9.76 -8.92
N GLY A 49 -3.08 9.33 -9.96
CA GLY A 49 -1.86 9.99 -10.44
C GLY A 49 -0.64 9.81 -9.52
N LYS A 50 -0.72 8.95 -8.50
CA LYS A 50 0.41 8.63 -7.64
C LYS A 50 1.03 7.30 -8.05
N GLN A 51 2.35 7.27 -8.07
CA GLN A 51 3.15 6.05 -8.15
C GLN A 51 3.82 5.87 -6.80
N PHE A 52 3.69 4.69 -6.22
CA PHE A 52 4.30 4.33 -4.95
C PHE A 52 5.41 3.32 -5.23
N LYS A 53 6.46 3.33 -4.42
CA LYS A 53 7.60 2.43 -4.54
C LYS A 53 7.81 1.67 -3.25
N ALA A 54 8.41 0.48 -3.34
CA ALA A 54 8.84 -0.22 -2.15
C ALA A 54 9.87 0.63 -1.39
N GLY A 55 9.65 0.82 -0.09
CA GLY A 55 10.47 1.71 0.72
C GLY A 55 9.86 3.10 0.94
N ASP A 56 8.88 3.52 0.15
CA ASP A 56 8.12 4.75 0.41
C ASP A 56 7.35 4.65 1.74
N VAL A 57 6.99 5.79 2.30
CA VAL A 57 6.29 5.90 3.58
C VAL A 57 4.89 6.46 3.39
N LEU A 58 3.90 5.76 3.92
CA LEU A 58 2.55 6.29 4.09
C LEU A 58 2.38 6.89 5.48
N VAL A 59 1.88 8.12 5.55
CA VAL A 59 1.55 8.81 6.79
C VAL A 59 0.04 8.78 6.96
N PHE A 60 -0.41 8.14 8.04
CA PHE A 60 -1.82 8.03 8.43
C PHE A 60 -2.11 8.98 9.58
N ASN A 61 -2.82 10.06 9.29
CA ASN A 61 -3.28 11.04 10.29
C ASN A 61 -4.75 10.79 10.62
N TYR A 62 -5.09 10.55 11.87
CA TYR A 62 -6.46 10.27 12.32
C TYR A 62 -6.62 10.50 13.83
N ASN A 63 -7.87 10.56 14.31
CA ASN A 63 -8.16 10.55 15.74
C ASN A 63 -8.06 9.11 16.30
N PRO A 64 -7.06 8.79 17.14
CA PRO A 64 -6.84 7.42 17.61
C PRO A 64 -7.92 6.93 18.60
N ALA A 65 -8.78 7.81 19.10
CA ALA A 65 -9.93 7.42 19.92
C ALA A 65 -11.02 6.69 19.13
N ILE A 66 -11.08 6.92 17.81
CA ILE A 66 -12.15 6.40 16.94
C ILE A 66 -11.63 5.66 15.70
N HIS A 67 -10.35 5.79 15.35
CA HIS A 67 -9.77 5.10 14.20
C HIS A 67 -8.45 4.44 14.56
N ASN A 68 -8.04 3.50 13.70
CA ASN A 68 -6.72 2.89 13.70
C ASN A 68 -6.32 2.52 12.28
N VAL A 69 -5.11 1.98 12.14
CA VAL A 69 -4.63 1.38 10.89
C VAL A 69 -4.25 -0.06 11.15
N VAL A 70 -4.75 -0.97 10.34
CA VAL A 70 -4.40 -2.40 10.38
C VAL A 70 -3.80 -2.78 9.05
N ALA A 71 -2.56 -3.24 9.06
CA ALA A 71 -1.94 -3.84 7.88
C ALA A 71 -2.45 -5.28 7.71
N VAL A 72 -3.10 -5.56 6.59
CA VAL A 72 -3.72 -6.86 6.31
C VAL A 72 -3.17 -7.50 5.03
N ASN A 73 -3.40 -8.79 4.87
CA ASN A 73 -3.15 -9.46 3.60
C ASN A 73 -4.35 -9.31 2.65
N ASN A 74 -4.21 -9.75 1.39
CA ASN A 74 -5.26 -9.65 0.39
C ASN A 74 -6.58 -10.31 0.84
N ALA A 75 -6.52 -11.45 1.54
CA ALA A 75 -7.70 -12.14 2.04
C ALA A 75 -8.42 -11.32 3.13
N GLY A 76 -7.68 -10.77 4.09
CA GLY A 76 -8.21 -9.88 5.13
C GLY A 76 -8.77 -8.59 4.55
N TYR A 77 -8.13 -8.03 3.53
CA TYR A 77 -8.64 -6.86 2.80
C TYR A 77 -9.95 -7.15 2.06
N LYS A 78 -10.03 -8.30 1.35
CA LYS A 78 -11.25 -8.70 0.63
C LYS A 78 -12.42 -9.05 1.56
N ALA A 79 -12.12 -9.67 2.71
CA ALA A 79 -13.13 -10.08 3.70
C ALA A 79 -13.43 -8.98 4.73
N CYS A 80 -12.61 -7.94 4.78
CA CYS A 80 -12.68 -6.84 5.75
C CYS A 80 -12.58 -7.34 7.18
N LEU A 81 -11.63 -8.26 7.36
CA LEU A 81 -11.33 -8.90 8.62
C LEU A 81 -9.87 -8.65 8.97
N THR A 82 -9.62 -8.54 10.27
CA THR A 82 -8.26 -8.50 10.81
C THR A 82 -7.75 -9.94 10.95
N PRO A 83 -6.80 -10.40 10.12
CA PRO A 83 -6.23 -11.74 10.28
C PRO A 83 -5.44 -11.83 11.58
N LYS A 84 -5.31 -13.06 12.12
CA LYS A 84 -4.52 -13.30 13.33
C LYS A 84 -3.07 -12.86 13.10
N GLY A 85 -2.53 -12.07 14.04
CA GLY A 85 -1.18 -11.53 13.95
C GLY A 85 -1.02 -10.30 13.06
N ALA A 86 -2.11 -9.72 12.54
CA ALA A 86 -2.05 -8.46 11.83
C ALA A 86 -1.45 -7.35 12.71
N LYS A 87 -0.62 -6.51 12.10
CA LYS A 87 -0.03 -5.36 12.81
C LYS A 87 -1.05 -4.23 12.88
N VAL A 88 -1.34 -3.80 14.11
CA VAL A 88 -2.30 -2.74 14.42
C VAL A 88 -1.54 -1.52 14.91
N TYR A 89 -1.82 -0.37 14.33
CA TYR A 89 -1.24 0.93 14.66
C TYR A 89 -2.31 1.84 15.23
N LYS A 90 -2.00 2.59 16.30
CA LYS A 90 -2.99 3.33 17.10
C LYS A 90 -2.49 4.71 17.56
N THR A 91 -1.43 5.25 16.95
CA THR A 91 -0.84 6.52 17.42
C THR A 91 -1.60 7.75 16.94
N GLY A 92 -2.39 7.63 15.86
CA GLY A 92 -3.04 8.74 15.18
C GLY A 92 -2.16 9.50 14.19
N LYS A 93 -0.86 9.17 14.10
CA LYS A 93 0.12 9.73 13.16
C LYS A 93 1.12 8.67 12.70
N ASP A 94 0.60 7.52 12.26
CA ASP A 94 1.45 6.36 11.97
C ASP A 94 2.18 6.52 10.63
N GLN A 95 3.46 6.17 10.65
CA GLN A 95 4.30 6.13 9.46
C GLN A 95 4.59 4.67 9.10
N ILE A 96 4.11 4.24 7.94
CA ILE A 96 4.21 2.85 7.50
C ILE A 96 5.01 2.80 6.21
N LYS A 97 6.17 2.14 6.26
CA LYS A 97 6.98 1.86 5.07
C LYS A 97 6.31 0.78 4.21
N LEU A 98 6.19 1.06 2.91
CA LEU A 98 5.65 0.13 1.93
C LEU A 98 6.61 -1.02 1.69
N SER A 99 6.05 -2.23 1.73
CA SER A 99 6.77 -3.45 1.34
C SER A 99 6.74 -3.59 -0.18
N LYS A 100 7.66 -4.39 -0.72
CA LYS A 100 7.55 -4.86 -2.11
C LYS A 100 6.23 -5.61 -2.28
N GLY A 101 5.56 -5.39 -3.41
CA GLY A 101 4.30 -6.04 -3.70
C GLY A 101 3.07 -5.24 -3.27
N SER A 102 1.95 -5.94 -3.07
CA SER A 102 0.71 -5.33 -2.62
C SER A 102 0.71 -5.02 -1.12
N ASN A 103 0.19 -3.86 -0.76
CA ASN A 103 0.04 -3.38 0.60
C ASN A 103 -1.44 -3.02 0.83
N PHE A 104 -2.04 -3.51 1.92
CA PHE A 104 -3.45 -3.32 2.22
C PHE A 104 -3.64 -2.82 3.65
N PHE A 105 -4.50 -1.83 3.81
CA PHE A 105 -4.78 -1.17 5.08
C PHE A 105 -6.28 -1.02 5.29
N ILE A 106 -6.74 -1.29 6.52
CA ILE A 106 -8.12 -1.09 6.93
C ILE A 106 -8.16 -0.40 8.30
N CYS A 107 -9.32 0.15 8.66
CA CYS A 107 -9.69 0.45 10.05
C CYS A 107 -10.57 -0.67 10.57
N ASN A 108 -10.30 -1.21 11.77
CA ASN A 108 -11.07 -2.32 12.33
C ASN A 108 -11.99 -1.93 13.50
N PHE A 109 -12.20 -0.63 13.70
CA PHE A 109 -13.22 -0.14 14.63
C PHE A 109 -14.61 -0.61 14.19
N SER A 110 -15.43 -1.00 15.17
CA SER A 110 -16.81 -1.43 14.94
C SER A 110 -17.60 -0.30 14.27
N GLY A 111 -18.26 -0.60 13.15
CA GLY A 111 -19.01 0.35 12.32
C GLY A 111 -18.19 1.01 11.20
N HIS A 112 -16.87 0.78 11.12
CA HIS A 112 -15.99 1.41 10.12
C HIS A 112 -15.64 0.50 8.95
N TYR A 113 -16.37 -0.61 8.80
CA TYR A 113 -16.13 -1.61 7.77
C TYR A 113 -16.33 -0.98 6.37
N ASP A 114 -17.38 -0.21 6.18
CA ASP A 114 -17.75 0.30 4.85
C ASP A 114 -16.92 1.54 4.45
N GLY A 115 -15.87 1.33 3.65
CA GLY A 115 -15.14 2.39 2.95
C GLY A 115 -13.94 2.98 3.71
N PHE A 116 -13.52 2.39 4.82
CA PHE A 116 -12.32 2.82 5.56
C PHE A 116 -11.12 1.91 5.23
N ASP A 117 -10.79 1.84 3.94
CA ASP A 117 -9.85 0.88 3.38
C ASP A 117 -8.95 1.50 2.29
N LEU A 118 -7.72 1.00 2.17
CA LEU A 118 -6.74 1.42 1.16
C LEU A 118 -5.96 0.22 0.64
N GLY A 119 -6.01 -0.01 -0.67
CA GLY A 119 -5.24 -1.02 -1.37
C GLY A 119 -4.25 -0.41 -2.36
N LEU A 120 -2.98 -0.77 -2.22
CA LEU A 120 -1.92 -0.51 -3.20
C LEU A 120 -1.42 -1.86 -3.73
N GLY A 121 -1.10 -1.98 -5.01
CA GLY A 121 -0.38 -3.15 -5.48
C GLY A 121 0.24 -2.97 -6.84
N ASN A 122 0.68 -4.07 -7.44
CA ASN A 122 1.78 -4.00 -8.41
C ASN A 122 1.41 -3.21 -9.69
N GLY A 123 2.21 -2.19 -9.97
CA GLY A 123 2.38 -1.56 -11.27
C GLY A 123 3.53 -2.18 -12.06
N VAL A 124 3.66 -1.75 -13.31
CA VAL A 124 4.80 -2.10 -14.17
C VAL A 124 6.10 -1.60 -13.55
N GLY A 125 7.14 -2.44 -13.50
CA GLY A 125 8.45 -2.09 -12.92
C GLY A 125 8.63 -2.41 -11.42
N GLY A 126 7.62 -2.98 -10.75
CA GLY A 126 7.71 -3.32 -9.32
C GLY A 126 7.27 -2.21 -8.37
N ASP A 127 6.86 -1.07 -8.93
CA ASP A 127 6.18 0.01 -8.22
C ASP A 127 4.79 -0.47 -7.76
N ALA A 128 4.25 0.11 -6.70
CA ALA A 128 2.85 -0.04 -6.34
C ALA A 128 2.02 1.12 -6.92
N VAL A 129 0.87 0.80 -7.51
CA VAL A 129 -0.17 1.73 -7.93
C VAL A 129 -1.36 1.56 -7.01
N GLY A 130 -2.07 2.65 -6.73
CA GLY A 130 -3.31 2.56 -5.98
C GLY A 130 -4.45 2.02 -6.82
N PHE A 131 -5.25 1.16 -6.22
CA PHE A 131 -6.44 0.62 -6.87
C PHE A 131 -7.67 1.37 -6.37
N ASP A 132 -8.10 2.37 -7.15
CA ASP A 132 -9.39 3.05 -6.95
C ASP A 132 -10.56 2.32 -7.64
N GLY A 133 -10.33 1.12 -8.17
CA GLY A 133 -11.17 0.48 -9.19
C GLY A 133 -12.26 -0.49 -8.73
N ASP A 134 -12.23 -0.98 -7.49
CA ASP A 134 -13.34 -1.79 -6.97
C ASP A 134 -13.99 -0.98 -5.84
N ARG A 135 -15.19 -0.45 -6.10
CA ARG A 135 -16.08 0.12 -5.07
C ARG A 135 -15.90 -0.65 -3.77
N GLY A 136 -15.34 0.00 -2.74
CA GLY A 136 -14.75 -0.60 -1.54
C GLY A 136 -15.22 -2.02 -1.25
N ARG A 137 -14.32 -3.01 -1.32
CA ARG A 137 -14.68 -4.42 -1.07
C ARG A 137 -15.24 -4.65 0.33
N CYS A 138 -15.03 -3.69 1.23
CA CYS A 138 -15.68 -3.68 2.52
C CYS A 138 -17.12 -3.16 2.55
N ARG A 139 -17.68 -2.65 1.44
CA ARG A 139 -19.03 -2.05 1.33
C ARG A 139 -20.22 -3.02 1.43
N HIS A 140 -20.04 -4.31 1.66
CA HIS A 140 -21.15 -5.28 1.59
C HIS A 140 -21.19 -6.30 2.74
N ARG A 141 -21.08 -5.85 3.99
CA ARG A 141 -21.33 -6.76 5.13
C ARG A 141 -22.26 -6.24 6.22
N LEU A 142 -23.29 -5.50 5.84
CA LEU A 142 -24.53 -5.48 6.61
C LEU A 142 -25.49 -6.51 6.01
N GLY A 143 -25.31 -7.80 6.33
CA GLY A 143 -26.27 -8.83 5.90
C GLY A 143 -25.87 -10.31 5.97
N SER A 144 -24.63 -10.68 6.30
CA SER A 144 -24.23 -12.10 6.33
C SER A 144 -23.39 -12.43 7.56
N SER A 145 -24.06 -12.40 8.70
CA SER A 145 -23.74 -13.29 9.82
C SER A 145 -24.94 -14.21 10.02
N LEU A 146 -24.66 -15.51 10.21
CA LEU A 146 -25.57 -16.63 10.52
C LEU A 146 -26.15 -17.42 9.33
N ALA A 147 -25.30 -18.23 8.69
CA ALA A 147 -25.61 -19.56 8.14
C ALA A 147 -24.29 -20.16 7.64
N GLY A 148 -23.81 -21.33 8.04
CA GLY A 148 -24.24 -22.28 9.05
C GLY A 148 -22.97 -23.02 9.49
N ASP A 149 -23.02 -23.48 10.72
CA ASP A 149 -22.03 -24.29 11.39
C ASP A 149 -21.69 -25.55 10.56
N GLY A 150 -20.41 -25.74 10.29
CA GLY A 150 -19.87 -26.98 9.76
C GLY A 150 -19.64 -27.96 10.90
N THR A 151 -20.71 -28.57 11.40
CA THR A 151 -20.63 -29.81 12.20
C THR A 151 -21.46 -30.90 11.55
N ILE A 152 -20.73 -31.81 10.91
CA ILE A 152 -21.15 -33.18 10.63
C ILE A 152 -21.30 -33.95 11.97
N SER A 153 -22.47 -34.55 12.19
CA SER A 153 -22.69 -35.91 12.72
C SER A 153 -23.96 -36.02 13.58
N GLU A 154 -24.78 -36.99 13.15
CA GLU A 154 -25.77 -37.82 13.85
C GLU A 154 -26.04 -37.60 15.35
N LYS A 155 -27.33 -37.68 15.74
CA LYS A 155 -27.90 -38.85 16.42
C LYS A 155 -29.40 -38.69 16.75
N ALA A 156 -30.09 -39.83 16.56
CA ALA A 156 -31.36 -40.31 17.13
C ALA A 156 -32.66 -39.54 16.83
#